data_AF-A0A7Y2CWU6-F1
#
_entry.id   AF-A0A7Y2CWU6-F1
#
_cell.length_a   1.000
_cell.length_b   1.000
_cell.length_c   1.000
_cell.angle_alpha   90.00
_cell.angle_beta   90.00
_cell.angle_gamma   90.00
#
_symmetry.space_group_name_H-M   'P 1'
#
loop_
_entity.id
_entity.type
_entity.pdbx_description
1 polymer ?
#
loop_
_entity_poly.entity_id
_entity_poly.type
_entity_poly.pdbx_seq_one_letter_code
_entity_poly.pdbx_strand_id
1 'polypeptide(L)'
;MTFFLEETLRESAVAGSHNFINLMVTVLEKALFRVEFQPLERREAGCAGYSLTHMASPPNDRGLVFRRVYHYPFWQIDAVAQRWHWDLAKATFDPAAIPPDAKRFFDFWQNRLFGEASAASRRDGFVYVPLQGHLRHRRPFQSCSPLEMVEHVLAHADREVVATLHPKEDYSAL
;
A
#
# COMPACT_ATOMS: atom_id res chain seq x y z
N MET A 1 -19.61 -14.52 3.83
CA MET A 1 -18.47 -13.63 3.57
C MET A 1 -17.74 -14.18 2.36
N THR A 2 -17.68 -13.44 1.27
CA THR A 2 -17.07 -13.91 0.02
C THR A 2 -15.74 -13.22 -0.23
N PHE A 3 -14.68 -13.99 -0.40
CA PHE A 3 -13.38 -13.50 -0.80
C PHE A 3 -13.26 -13.55 -2.32
N PHE A 4 -12.92 -12.42 -2.94
CA PHE A 4 -12.65 -12.31 -4.38
C PHE A 4 -11.15 -12.19 -4.60
N LEU A 5 -10.55 -13.23 -5.19
CA LEU A 5 -9.10 -13.44 -5.25
C LEU A 5 -8.68 -13.80 -6.68
N GLU A 6 -7.52 -13.31 -7.12
CA GLU A 6 -6.85 -13.84 -8.31
C GLU A 6 -6.49 -15.32 -8.13
N GLU A 7 -6.34 -16.04 -9.25
CA GLU A 7 -6.23 -17.49 -9.29
C GLU A 7 -5.19 -18.06 -8.30
N THR A 8 -3.94 -17.59 -8.37
CA THR A 8 -2.86 -18.11 -7.52
C THR A 8 -3.14 -17.89 -6.03
N LEU A 9 -3.68 -16.73 -5.65
CA LEU A 9 -4.00 -16.44 -4.25
C LEU A 9 -5.22 -17.24 -3.78
N ARG A 10 -6.21 -17.44 -4.66
CA ARG A 10 -7.38 -18.28 -4.40
C ARG A 10 -7.00 -19.73 -4.13
N GLU A 11 -6.10 -20.29 -4.94
CA GLU A 11 -5.59 -21.66 -4.75
C GLU A 11 -4.90 -21.81 -3.40
N SER A 12 -4.03 -20.85 -3.05
CA SER A 12 -3.37 -20.84 -1.74
C SER A 12 -4.35 -20.69 -0.57
N ALA A 13 -5.40 -19.90 -0.74
CA ALA A 13 -6.47 -19.73 0.25
C ALA A 13 -7.28 -21.03 0.44
N VAL A 14 -7.70 -21.67 -0.66
CA VAL A 14 -8.44 -22.95 -0.63
C VAL A 14 -7.59 -24.07 -0.03
N ALA A 15 -6.29 -24.10 -0.34
CA ALA A 15 -5.35 -25.06 0.24
C ALA A 15 -5.00 -24.76 1.71
N GLY A 16 -5.44 -23.63 2.27
CA GLY A 16 -5.09 -23.21 3.62
C GLY A 16 -3.61 -22.90 3.81
N SER A 17 -2.88 -22.53 2.75
CA SER A 17 -1.45 -22.22 2.81
C SER A 17 -1.14 -20.73 2.98
N HIS A 18 -2.15 -19.86 2.87
CA HIS A 18 -1.96 -18.41 3.00
C HIS A 18 -2.22 -17.90 4.43
N ASN A 19 -1.16 -17.61 5.17
CA ASN A 19 -1.22 -17.24 6.60
C ASN A 19 -2.25 -16.13 6.93
N PHE A 20 -2.21 -14.99 6.23
CA PHE A 20 -3.15 -13.89 6.50
C PHE A 20 -4.61 -14.29 6.26
N ILE A 21 -4.88 -15.07 5.21
CA ILE A 21 -6.25 -15.47 4.88
C ILE A 21 -6.75 -16.49 5.91
N ASN A 22 -5.90 -17.42 6.35
CA ASN A 22 -6.25 -18.37 7.41
C ASN A 22 -6.63 -17.67 8.73
N LEU A 23 -5.90 -16.61 9.09
CA LEU A 23 -6.22 -15.80 10.26
C LEU A 23 -7.59 -15.11 10.09
N MET A 24 -7.86 -14.56 8.90
CA MET A 24 -9.15 -13.93 8.60
C MET A 24 -10.30 -14.95 8.63
N VAL A 25 -10.13 -16.13 8.04
CA VAL A 25 -11.09 -17.24 8.09
C VAL A 25 -11.43 -17.57 9.54
N THR A 26 -10.40 -17.75 10.38
CA THR A 26 -10.58 -18.06 11.81
C THR A 26 -11.41 -17.01 12.54
N VAL A 27 -11.13 -15.72 12.31
CA VAL A 27 -11.87 -14.61 12.93
C VAL A 27 -13.32 -14.56 12.43
N LEU A 28 -13.52 -14.72 11.13
CA LEU A 28 -14.83 -14.66 10.49
C LEU A 28 -15.73 -15.82 10.89
N GLU A 29 -15.21 -17.04 10.93
CA GLU A 29 -15.96 -18.23 11.36
C GLU A 29 -16.35 -18.14 12.84
N LYS A 30 -15.46 -17.63 13.70
CA LYS A 30 -15.79 -17.32 15.11
C LYS A 30 -16.90 -16.29 15.24
N ALA A 31 -17.01 -15.38 14.28
CA ALA A 31 -18.11 -14.43 14.15
C ALA A 31 -19.32 -15.00 13.37
N LEU A 32 -19.40 -16.32 13.19
CA LEU A 32 -20.50 -17.04 12.53
C LEU A 32 -20.68 -16.73 11.05
N PHE A 33 -19.65 -16.20 10.38
CA PHE A 33 -19.66 -16.10 8.92
C PHE A 33 -19.29 -17.43 8.27
N ARG A 34 -20.06 -17.83 7.26
CA ARG A 34 -19.60 -18.79 6.25
C ARG A 34 -18.63 -18.09 5.30
N VAL A 35 -17.44 -18.65 5.14
CA VAL A 35 -16.41 -18.12 4.22
C VAL A 35 -16.43 -18.89 2.90
N GLU A 36 -16.39 -18.16 1.79
CA GLU A 36 -16.33 -18.71 0.44
C GLU A 36 -15.26 -17.97 -0.37
N PHE A 37 -14.52 -18.70 -1.21
CA PHE A 37 -13.52 -18.12 -2.11
C PHE A 37 -14.03 -18.17 -3.55
N GLN A 38 -14.05 -17.02 -4.21
CA GLN A 38 -14.50 -16.86 -5.60
C GLN A 38 -13.40 -16.21 -6.44
N PRO A 39 -13.35 -16.49 -7.76
CA PRO A 39 -12.46 -15.78 -8.69
C PRO A 39 -12.74 -14.27 -8.67
N LEU A 40 -11.68 -13.46 -8.78
CA LEU A 40 -11.76 -12.00 -8.72
C LEU A 40 -12.75 -11.41 -9.73
N GLU A 41 -12.83 -12.00 -10.92
CA GLU A 41 -13.68 -11.56 -12.04
C GLU A 41 -15.16 -11.70 -11.69
N ARG A 42 -15.54 -12.65 -10.83
CA ARG A 42 -16.93 -12.82 -10.40
C ARG A 42 -17.45 -11.67 -9.55
N ARG A 43 -16.59 -10.78 -9.06
CA ARG A 43 -17.03 -9.57 -8.34
C ARG A 43 -17.96 -8.71 -9.22
N GLU A 44 -17.77 -8.71 -10.54
CA GLU A 44 -18.49 -7.83 -11.47
C GLU A 44 -19.95 -8.24 -11.65
N ALA A 45 -20.26 -9.52 -11.41
CA ALA A 45 -21.64 -10.01 -11.34
C ALA A 45 -22.38 -9.53 -10.08
N GLY A 46 -21.68 -8.85 -9.17
CA GLY A 46 -22.22 -8.40 -7.90
C GLY A 46 -22.20 -9.49 -6.83
N CYS A 47 -22.38 -9.05 -5.59
CA CYS A 47 -22.58 -9.89 -4.41
C CYS A 47 -23.65 -9.20 -3.56
N ALA A 48 -24.59 -9.92 -2.96
CA ALA A 48 -25.56 -9.31 -2.04
C ALA A 48 -25.05 -9.22 -0.58
N GLY A 49 -24.02 -10.00 -0.26
CA GLY A 49 -23.46 -10.13 1.08
C GLY A 49 -22.20 -9.30 1.30
N TYR A 50 -21.55 -9.56 2.44
CA TYR A 50 -20.24 -9.02 2.78
C TYR A 50 -19.13 -9.70 1.97
N SER A 51 -18.14 -8.91 1.56
CA SER A 51 -17.02 -9.41 0.77
C SER A 51 -15.66 -8.83 1.16
N LEU A 52 -14.60 -9.57 0.85
CA LEU A 52 -13.23 -9.11 0.91
C LEU A 52 -12.56 -9.29 -0.46
N THR A 53 -12.18 -8.20 -1.10
CA THR A 53 -11.59 -8.22 -2.44
C THR A 53 -10.11 -7.92 -2.38
N HIS A 54 -9.28 -8.75 -3.02
CA HIS A 54 -7.84 -8.50 -3.06
C HIS A 54 -7.53 -7.37 -4.05
N MET A 55 -6.97 -6.26 -3.56
CA MET A 55 -6.41 -5.15 -4.34
C MET A 55 -7.34 -4.46 -5.39
N ALA A 56 -8.63 -4.78 -5.42
CA ALA A 56 -9.61 -4.21 -6.33
C ALA A 56 -10.87 -3.78 -5.57
N SER A 57 -11.66 -2.88 -6.17
CA SER A 57 -12.89 -2.38 -5.56
C SER A 57 -13.87 -3.53 -5.27
N PRO A 58 -14.55 -3.49 -4.10
CA PRO A 58 -15.56 -4.48 -3.77
C PRO A 58 -16.76 -4.39 -4.72
N PRO A 59 -17.58 -5.45 -4.80
CA PRO A 59 -18.79 -5.48 -5.62
C PRO A 59 -19.90 -4.54 -5.13
N ASN A 60 -19.85 -4.09 -3.87
CA ASN A 60 -20.88 -3.26 -3.23
C ASN A 60 -20.32 -2.54 -1.99
N ASP A 61 -21.17 -1.75 -1.32
CA ASP A 61 -20.83 -0.98 -0.11
C ASP A 61 -20.71 -1.81 1.18
N ARG A 62 -20.95 -3.13 1.10
CA ARG A 62 -20.74 -4.11 2.19
C ARG A 62 -19.42 -4.87 2.02
N GLY A 63 -18.62 -4.51 1.04
CA GLY A 63 -17.32 -5.11 0.82
C GLY A 63 -16.18 -4.22 1.28
N LEU A 64 -15.06 -4.84 1.62
CA LEU A 64 -13.79 -4.16 1.86
C LEU A 64 -12.74 -4.69 0.89
N VAL A 65 -11.73 -3.86 0.65
CA VAL A 65 -10.50 -4.24 -0.05
C VAL A 65 -9.49 -4.66 0.98
N PHE A 66 -8.69 -5.68 0.67
CA PHE A 66 -7.48 -5.95 1.45
C PHE A 66 -6.25 -6.00 0.55
N ARG A 67 -5.11 -5.60 1.10
CA ARG A 67 -3.85 -5.49 0.36
C ARG A 67 -2.66 -5.63 1.29
N ARG A 68 -1.64 -6.38 0.85
CA ARG A 68 -0.35 -6.42 1.55
C ARG A 68 0.30 -5.04 1.49
N VAL A 69 0.76 -4.54 2.63
CA VAL A 69 1.58 -3.31 2.64
C VAL A 69 3.00 -3.65 2.17
N TYR A 70 3.88 -2.65 2.07
CA TYR A 70 5.22 -2.83 1.51
C TYR A 70 6.08 -3.87 2.26
N HIS A 71 5.82 -4.08 3.55
CA HIS A 71 6.56 -5.00 4.39
C HIS A 71 5.65 -6.10 4.95
N TYR A 72 5.99 -7.37 4.67
CA TYR A 72 5.35 -8.52 5.30
C TYR A 72 5.68 -8.55 6.80
N PRO A 73 4.74 -8.93 7.71
CA PRO A 73 3.46 -9.60 7.49
C PRO A 73 2.24 -8.66 7.52
N PHE A 74 2.43 -7.37 7.27
CA PHE A 74 1.34 -6.40 7.44
C PHE A 74 0.41 -6.34 6.23
N TRP A 75 -0.89 -6.22 6.53
CA TRP A 75 -1.97 -6.10 5.56
C TRP A 75 -2.87 -4.96 5.97
N GLN A 76 -3.37 -4.23 4.98
CA GLN A 76 -4.41 -3.24 5.16
C GLN A 76 -5.75 -3.84 4.73
N ILE A 77 -6.81 -3.52 5.47
CA ILE A 77 -8.21 -3.72 5.07
C ILE A 77 -8.86 -2.33 5.06
N ASP A 78 -9.54 -1.96 3.98
CA ASP A 78 -10.09 -0.62 3.79
C ASP A 78 -11.33 -0.64 2.88
N ALA A 79 -12.11 0.43 2.83
CA ALA A 79 -13.33 0.50 2.02
C ALA A 79 -13.04 0.66 0.52
N VAL A 80 -11.88 1.26 0.17
CA VAL A 80 -11.54 1.61 -1.21
C VAL A 80 -10.19 1.08 -1.63
N ALA A 81 -10.01 0.82 -2.93
CA ALA A 81 -8.76 0.27 -3.47
C ALA A 81 -7.65 1.34 -3.57
N GLN A 82 -8.02 2.61 -3.70
CA GLN A 82 -7.10 3.73 -3.83
C GLN A 82 -6.44 4.04 -2.48
N ARG A 83 -5.15 3.69 -2.35
CA ARG A 83 -4.40 3.84 -1.09
C ARG A 83 -4.39 5.26 -0.52
N TRP A 84 -4.42 6.27 -1.37
CA TRP A 84 -4.44 7.69 -0.97
C TRP A 84 -5.79 8.13 -0.38
N HIS A 85 -6.84 7.31 -0.50
CA HIS A 85 -8.13 7.56 0.13
C HIS A 85 -8.31 6.83 1.47
N TRP A 86 -7.40 5.93 1.83
CA TRP A 86 -7.43 5.18 3.09
C TRP A 86 -7.39 6.13 4.29
N ASP A 87 -8.03 5.72 5.38
CA ASP A 87 -8.08 6.51 6.61
C ASP A 87 -6.66 6.80 7.14
N LEU A 88 -5.77 5.81 7.06
CA LEU A 88 -4.38 5.96 7.45
C LEU A 88 -3.63 7.03 6.62
N ALA A 89 -3.94 7.16 5.33
CA ALA A 89 -3.29 8.14 4.46
C ALA A 89 -3.74 9.58 4.78
N LYS A 90 -4.91 9.74 5.42
CA LYS A 90 -5.49 11.02 5.83
C LYS A 90 -5.30 11.32 7.32
N ALA A 91 -4.79 10.36 8.08
CA ALA A 91 -4.60 10.49 9.52
C ALA A 91 -3.61 11.62 9.82
N THR A 92 -3.98 12.48 10.77
CA THR A 92 -3.07 13.51 11.30
C THR A 92 -2.18 12.89 12.36
N PHE A 93 -0.86 13.12 12.27
CA PHE A 93 0.08 12.66 13.27
C PHE A 93 0.03 13.55 14.52
N ASP A 94 -0.26 12.95 15.67
CA ASP A 94 -0.20 13.62 16.98
C ASP A 94 0.99 13.09 17.79
N PRO A 95 2.06 13.90 17.98
CA PRO A 95 3.21 13.51 18.80
C PRO A 95 2.86 13.21 20.26
N ALA A 96 1.77 13.78 20.79
CA ALA A 96 1.34 13.55 22.17
C ALA A 96 0.65 12.19 22.35
N ALA A 97 0.20 11.56 21.27
CA ALA A 97 -0.49 10.26 21.28
C ALA A 97 0.45 9.06 21.10
N ILE A 98 1.78 9.25 21.10
CA ILE A 98 2.75 8.17 20.89
C ILE A 98 2.72 7.20 22.09
N PRO A 99 2.46 5.90 21.86
CA PRO A 99 2.44 4.92 22.94
C PRO A 99 3.86 4.66 23.50
N PRO A 100 3.99 4.32 24.78
CA PRO A 100 5.31 4.11 25.42
C PRO A 100 6.20 3.05 24.74
N ASP A 101 5.61 2.08 24.04
CA ASP A 101 6.33 0.99 23.37
C ASP A 101 6.67 1.28 21.90
N ALA A 102 6.33 2.46 21.38
CA ALA A 102 6.60 2.85 19.99
C ALA A 102 8.08 2.71 19.61
N LYS A 103 9.00 3.10 20.50
CA LYS A 103 10.44 2.97 20.25
C LYS A 103 10.85 1.51 20.05
N ARG A 104 10.38 0.61 20.91
CA ARG A 104 10.67 -0.83 20.82
C ARG A 104 10.14 -1.41 19.51
N PHE A 105 8.92 -1.02 19.12
CA PHE A 105 8.34 -1.43 17.84
C PHE A 105 9.20 -0.95 16.66
N PHE A 106 9.59 0.33 16.66
CA PHE A 106 10.42 0.91 15.63
C PHE A 106 11.78 0.20 15.51
N ASP A 107 12.51 0.05 16.62
CA ASP A 107 13.84 -0.58 16.64
C ASP A 107 13.76 -2.03 16.13
N PHE A 108 12.74 -2.79 16.55
CA PHE A 108 12.55 -4.17 16.12
C PHE A 108 12.35 -4.27 14.60
N TRP A 109 11.44 -3.46 14.04
CA TRP A 109 11.15 -3.49 12.61
C TRP A 109 12.27 -2.92 11.76
N GLN A 110 12.95 -1.88 12.24
CA GLN A 110 14.13 -1.34 11.57
C GLN A 110 15.20 -2.42 11.41
N ASN A 111 15.55 -3.12 12.49
CA ASN A 111 16.52 -4.21 12.46
C ASN A 111 16.05 -5.37 11.58
N ARG A 112 14.77 -5.75 11.69
CA ARG A 112 14.21 -6.87 10.91
C ARG A 112 14.19 -6.61 9.40
N LEU A 113 13.94 -5.37 8.97
CA LEU A 113 13.79 -5.03 7.55
C LEU A 113 15.11 -4.65 6.88
N PHE A 114 16.02 -4.01 7.63
CA PHE A 114 17.21 -3.39 7.05
C PHE A 114 18.52 -3.91 7.66
N GLY A 115 18.48 -4.65 8.76
CA GLY A 115 19.67 -5.13 9.45
C GLY A 115 20.68 -4.00 9.72
N GLU A 116 21.95 -4.28 9.44
CA GLU A 116 23.06 -3.33 9.63
C GLU A 116 22.97 -2.07 8.77
N ALA A 117 22.23 -2.10 7.65
CA ALA A 117 22.08 -0.94 6.77
C ALA A 117 21.41 0.24 7.50
N SER A 118 20.53 -0.04 8.47
CA SER A 118 19.90 1.00 9.29
C SER A 118 20.90 1.79 10.13
N ALA A 119 21.88 1.10 10.74
CA ALA A 119 22.92 1.72 11.57
C ALA A 119 23.99 2.43 10.73
N ALA A 120 24.24 1.93 9.50
CA ALA A 120 25.20 2.53 8.57
C ALA A 120 24.60 3.67 7.73
N SER A 121 23.28 3.90 7.80
CA SER A 121 22.59 4.94 7.02
C SER A 121 23.10 6.34 7.38
N ARG A 122 23.54 7.08 6.37
CA ARG A 122 24.04 8.45 6.48
C ARG A 122 23.18 9.39 5.66
N ARG A 123 23.26 10.68 5.97
CA ARG A 123 22.60 11.76 5.21
C ARG A 123 23.54 12.42 4.19
N ASP A 124 24.55 11.71 3.72
CA ASP A 124 25.47 12.14 2.67
C ASP A 124 24.97 11.71 1.28
N GLY A 125 25.73 12.02 0.23
CA GLY A 125 25.41 11.65 -1.16
C GLY A 125 24.41 12.60 -1.84
N PHE A 126 23.55 12.02 -2.68
CA PHE A 126 22.61 12.74 -3.54
C PHE A 126 21.15 12.37 -3.23
N VAL A 127 20.23 13.25 -3.60
CA VAL A 127 18.79 12.97 -3.62
C VAL A 127 18.43 12.37 -4.97
N TYR A 128 18.09 11.09 -4.97
CA TYR A 128 17.61 10.41 -6.17
C TYR A 128 16.11 10.67 -6.36
N VAL A 129 15.72 11.22 -7.53
CA VAL A 129 14.33 11.50 -7.87
C VAL A 129 13.95 10.74 -9.14
N PRO A 130 13.42 9.50 -9.02
CA PRO A 130 12.93 8.76 -10.17
C PRO A 130 11.59 9.35 -10.64
N LEU A 131 11.61 10.09 -11.74
CA LEU A 131 10.43 10.81 -12.22
C LEU A 131 9.39 9.84 -12.76
N GLN A 132 8.14 10.09 -12.39
CA GLN A 132 6.99 9.43 -13.01
C GLN A 132 6.69 10.06 -14.37
N GLY A 133 6.00 9.32 -15.23
CA GLY A 133 5.49 9.85 -16.50
C GLY A 133 4.51 11.02 -16.32
N HIS A 134 4.28 11.76 -17.41
CA HIS A 134 3.53 13.02 -17.45
C HIS A 134 4.05 14.11 -16.49
N LEU A 135 5.26 14.60 -16.73
CA LEU A 135 5.98 15.50 -15.81
C LEU A 135 5.25 16.79 -15.42
N ARG A 136 4.41 17.31 -16.31
CA ARG A 136 3.65 18.56 -16.10
C ARG A 136 2.26 18.33 -15.51
N HIS A 137 1.82 17.07 -15.39
CA HIS A 137 0.48 16.74 -14.97
C HIS A 137 0.47 16.20 -13.54
N ARG A 138 -0.24 16.88 -12.66
CA ARG A 138 -0.51 16.40 -11.29
C ARG A 138 -1.55 15.27 -11.32
N ARG A 139 -1.15 14.06 -10.93
CA ARG A 139 -2.07 12.93 -10.76
C ARG A 139 -2.96 13.14 -9.52
N PRO A 140 -4.15 12.49 -9.44
CA PRO A 140 -5.09 12.69 -8.33
C PRO A 140 -4.55 12.42 -6.92
N PHE A 141 -3.50 11.62 -6.80
CA PHE A 141 -2.85 11.28 -5.52
C PHE A 141 -1.59 12.10 -5.23
N GLN A 142 -1.21 13.02 -6.12
CA GLN A 142 -0.05 13.88 -5.96
C GLN A 142 -0.48 15.28 -5.51
N SER A 143 0.31 15.91 -4.64
CA SER A 143 0.07 17.30 -4.23
C SER A 143 0.46 18.32 -5.31
N CYS A 144 1.47 18.00 -6.12
CA CYS A 144 1.96 18.81 -7.24
C CYS A 144 2.39 17.90 -8.41
N SER A 145 2.70 18.49 -9.57
CA SER A 145 3.25 17.76 -10.71
C SER A 145 4.66 17.23 -10.42
N PRO A 146 5.14 16.19 -11.13
CA PRO A 146 6.51 15.71 -10.99
C PRO A 146 7.58 16.80 -11.19
N LEU A 147 7.34 17.79 -12.07
CA LEU A 147 8.26 18.91 -12.26
C LEU A 147 8.32 19.83 -11.03
N GLU A 148 7.16 20.25 -10.51
CA GLU A 148 7.08 21.05 -9.28
C GLU A 148 7.69 20.29 -8.08
N MET A 149 7.57 18.96 -8.04
CA MET A 149 8.22 18.15 -7.02
C MET A 149 9.76 18.31 -7.05
N VAL A 150 10.37 18.33 -8.24
CA VAL A 150 11.81 18.59 -8.38
C VAL A 150 12.16 19.99 -7.92
N GLU A 151 11.37 20.99 -8.28
CA GLU A 151 11.58 22.38 -7.84
C GLU A 151 11.54 22.48 -6.30
N HIS A 152 10.56 21.83 -5.66
CA HIS A 152 10.50 21.75 -4.21
C HIS A 152 11.70 21.01 -3.61
N VAL A 153 12.15 19.91 -4.21
CA VAL A 153 13.36 19.21 -3.75
C VAL A 153 14.58 20.12 -3.85
N LEU A 154 14.79 20.80 -4.98
CA LEU A 154 15.90 21.74 -5.17
C LEU A 154 15.86 22.91 -4.17
N ALA A 155 14.67 23.39 -3.81
CA ALA A 155 14.51 24.47 -2.84
C ALA A 155 14.82 24.06 -1.39
N HIS A 156 14.74 22.77 -1.06
CA HIS A 156 14.90 22.26 0.32
C HIS A 156 16.11 21.34 0.51
N ALA A 157 16.73 20.85 -0.57
CA ALA A 157 17.89 19.98 -0.51
C ALA A 157 19.19 20.79 -0.53
N ASP A 158 20.09 20.43 0.36
CA ASP A 158 21.48 20.91 0.46
C ASP A 158 22.47 20.02 -0.32
N ARG A 159 21.96 19.05 -1.09
CA ARG A 159 22.70 17.98 -1.74
C ARG A 159 22.40 17.93 -3.24
N GLU A 160 23.29 17.31 -3.99
CA GLU A 160 23.09 17.04 -5.42
C GLU A 160 21.75 16.33 -5.64
N VAL A 161 20.99 16.77 -6.63
CA VAL A 161 19.71 16.17 -7.01
C VAL A 161 19.89 15.47 -8.35
N VAL A 162 19.73 14.15 -8.35
CA VAL A 162 19.82 13.32 -9.57
C VAL A 162 18.43 12.87 -9.95
N ALA A 163 17.85 13.51 -10.95
CA ALA A 163 16.55 13.15 -11.50
C ALA A 163 16.69 12.24 -12.73
N THR A 164 15.88 11.19 -12.81
CA THR A 164 15.82 10.30 -13.99
C THR A 164 14.47 10.37 -14.65
N LEU A 165 14.44 10.34 -15.98
CA LEU A 165 13.22 10.34 -16.77
C LEU A 165 12.55 8.95 -16.76
N HIS A 166 11.23 8.93 -16.91
CA HIS A 166 10.49 7.68 -16.96
C HIS A 166 10.81 6.94 -18.28
N PRO A 167 11.21 5.66 -18.26
CA PRO A 167 11.76 4.97 -19.44
C PRO A 167 10.73 4.65 -20.54
N LYS A 168 9.44 4.94 -20.31
CA LYS A 168 8.33 4.64 -21.24
C LYS A 168 7.62 5.89 -21.77
N GLU A 169 8.26 7.05 -21.65
CA GLU A 169 7.70 8.33 -22.07
C GLU A 169 8.63 8.96 -23.10
N ASP A 170 8.04 9.54 -24.13
CA ASP A 170 8.76 10.32 -25.12
C ASP A 170 8.69 11.80 -24.70
N TYR A 171 9.87 12.39 -24.53
CA TYR A 171 10.02 13.78 -24.16
C TYR A 171 10.54 14.56 -25.36
N SER A 172 9.78 15.56 -25.81
CA SER A 172 10.31 16.52 -26.77
C SER A 172 11.27 17.46 -26.05
N ALA A 173 12.47 17.66 -26.61
CA ALA A 173 13.24 18.86 -26.27
C ALA A 173 12.41 20.10 -26.65
N LEU A 174 12.53 21.16 -25.85
CA LEU A 174 12.02 22.48 -26.21
C LEU A 174 12.92 23.10 -27.30
#